data_AF-A0A395YDF5-F1
#
_entry.id   AF-A0A395YDF5-F1
#
_cell.length_a   1.000
_cell.length_b   1.000
_cell.length_c   1.000
_cell.angle_alpha   90.00
_cell.angle_beta   90.00
_cell.angle_gamma   90.00
#
_symmetry.space_group_name_H-M   'P 1'
#
loop_
_entity.id
_entity.type
_entity.pdbx_description
1 polymer ?
#
loop_
_entity_poly.entity_id
_entity_poly.type
_entity_poly.pdbx_seq_one_letter_code
_entity_poly.pdbx_strand_id
1 'polypeptide(L)'
;MQGICRDLDPKDPEGLVLYGKRGTGKSFHASCIANAVIERGFSCLVTDIKQVVNLMESSFEKRSGNLERILAPDLLILEDLGAQRSTEYVMEHVYDVIDGRYKAGKPMVITTNFDFRERILNATADDPWGRVFDRIVEVGFPVKYDGNSRRREIGMKNRKDFKRKLGIEGIES
;
A
#
# COMPACT_ATOMS: atom_id res chain seq x y z
N MET A 1 1.72 -15.52 -7.70
CA MET A 1 1.26 -14.12 -7.83
C MET A 1 0.10 -13.94 -8.81
N GLN A 2 0.06 -14.66 -9.95
CA GLN A 2 -1.08 -14.55 -10.89
C GLN A 2 -2.44 -14.97 -10.28
N GLY A 3 -2.48 -15.93 -9.34
CA GLY A 3 -3.71 -16.29 -8.59
C GLY A 3 -4.19 -15.17 -7.67
N ILE A 4 -3.32 -14.66 -6.79
CA ILE A 4 -3.64 -13.59 -5.82
C ILE A 4 -4.28 -12.35 -6.46
N CYS A 5 -3.90 -11.98 -7.69
CA CYS A 5 -4.50 -10.83 -8.38
C CYS A 5 -5.92 -11.07 -8.90
N ARG A 6 -6.29 -12.33 -9.17
CA ARG A 6 -7.61 -12.69 -9.70
C ARG A 6 -8.60 -13.11 -8.62
N ASP A 7 -8.08 -13.65 -7.52
CA ASP A 7 -8.90 -14.32 -6.51
C ASP A 7 -9.37 -13.38 -5.39
N LEU A 8 -8.85 -12.15 -5.29
CA LEU A 8 -9.38 -11.15 -4.37
C LEU A 8 -10.78 -10.73 -4.83
N ASP A 9 -11.82 -11.07 -4.07
CA ASP A 9 -13.19 -10.64 -4.33
C ASP A 9 -13.51 -9.37 -3.53
N PRO A 10 -13.82 -8.24 -4.18
CA PRO A 10 -14.20 -7.00 -3.48
C PRO A 10 -15.45 -7.11 -2.59
N LYS A 11 -16.18 -8.23 -2.66
CA LYS A 11 -17.34 -8.53 -1.81
C LYS A 11 -16.99 -9.17 -0.47
N ASP A 12 -15.79 -9.73 -0.35
CA ASP A 12 -15.30 -10.35 0.86
C ASP A 12 -14.52 -9.32 1.69
N PRO A 13 -14.56 -9.38 3.04
CA PRO A 13 -13.85 -8.43 3.90
C PRO A 13 -12.32 -8.60 3.88
N GLU A 14 -11.82 -9.75 3.43
CA GLU A 14 -10.40 -10.11 3.44
C GLU A 14 -9.55 -9.28 2.47
N GLY A 15 -8.43 -8.81 2.98
CA GLY A 15 -7.46 -8.00 2.26
C GLY A 15 -6.09 -8.67 2.11
N LEU A 16 -5.13 -7.91 1.59
CA LEU A 16 -3.74 -8.34 1.45
C LEU A 16 -2.79 -7.35 2.12
N VAL A 17 -1.75 -7.88 2.77
CA VAL A 17 -0.63 -7.08 3.29
C VAL A 17 0.62 -7.45 2.51
N LEU A 18 0.95 -6.65 1.51
CA LEU A 18 2.15 -6.81 0.71
C LEU A 18 3.32 -6.19 1.47
N TYR A 19 4.25 -7.01 1.96
CA TYR A 19 5.33 -6.53 2.83
C TYR A 19 6.70 -6.99 2.35
N GLY A 20 7.74 -6.22 2.69
CA GLY A 20 9.13 -6.54 2.32
C GLY A 20 9.95 -5.30 1.99
N LYS A 21 11.17 -5.48 1.48
CA LYS A 21 12.12 -4.38 1.24
C LYS A 21 11.64 -3.40 0.14
N ARG A 22 12.25 -2.21 0.09
CA ARG A 22 11.94 -1.21 -0.96
C ARG A 22 12.35 -1.70 -2.35
N GLY A 23 11.48 -1.48 -3.32
CA GLY A 23 11.74 -1.78 -4.73
C GLY A 23 11.54 -3.23 -5.15
N THR A 24 11.03 -4.10 -4.28
CA THR A 24 10.78 -5.53 -4.57
C THR A 24 9.51 -5.80 -5.41
N GLY A 25 8.74 -4.76 -5.74
CA GLY A 25 7.59 -4.86 -6.65
C GLY A 25 6.21 -4.90 -5.99
N LYS A 26 6.08 -4.54 -4.71
CA LYS A 26 4.80 -4.44 -4.00
C LYS A 26 3.79 -3.52 -4.70
N SER A 27 4.15 -2.26 -4.92
CA SER A 27 3.31 -1.27 -5.62
C SER A 27 2.90 -1.71 -7.02
N PHE A 28 3.83 -2.34 -7.76
CA PHE A 28 3.53 -2.87 -9.08
C PHE A 28 2.40 -3.90 -9.03
N HIS A 29 2.47 -4.87 -8.12
CA HIS A 29 1.41 -5.88 -7.98
C HIS A 29 0.14 -5.31 -7.38
N ALA A 30 0.22 -4.31 -6.50
CA ALA A 30 -0.95 -3.57 -6.03
C ALA A 30 -1.69 -2.91 -7.21
N SER A 31 -0.98 -2.30 -8.16
CA SER A 31 -1.58 -1.79 -9.39
C SER A 31 -2.17 -2.90 -10.28
N CYS A 32 -1.53 -4.06 -10.37
CA CYS A 32 -2.09 -5.20 -11.09
C CYS A 32 -3.41 -5.69 -10.47
N ILE A 33 -3.50 -5.72 -9.14
CA ILE A 33 -4.75 -6.06 -8.42
C ILE A 33 -5.83 -5.01 -8.73
N ALA A 34 -5.49 -3.72 -8.64
CA ALA A 34 -6.42 -2.64 -8.98
C ALA A 34 -7.00 -2.80 -10.38
N ASN A 35 -6.15 -3.05 -11.38
CA ASN A 35 -6.60 -3.26 -12.76
C ASN A 35 -7.52 -4.48 -12.87
N ALA A 36 -7.17 -5.62 -12.27
CA ALA A 36 -8.00 -6.82 -12.32
C ALA A 36 -9.38 -6.63 -11.66
N VAL A 37 -9.44 -5.85 -10.57
CA VAL A 37 -10.70 -5.49 -9.89
C VAL A 37 -11.56 -4.56 -10.74
N ILE A 38 -10.94 -3.55 -11.36
CA ILE A 38 -11.62 -2.61 -12.28
C ILE A 38 -12.15 -3.34 -13.51
N GLU A 39 -11.38 -4.25 -14.10
CA GLU A 39 -11.79 -5.08 -15.24
C GLU A 39 -13.01 -5.96 -14.92
N ARG A 40 -13.21 -6.31 -13.64
CA ARG A 40 -14.40 -7.04 -13.13
C ARG A 40 -15.59 -6.14 -12.83
N GLY A 41 -15.48 -4.82 -13.05
CA GLY A 41 -16.56 -3.85 -12.87
C GLY A 41 -16.68 -3.25 -11.47
N PHE A 42 -15.70 -3.48 -10.60
CA PHE A 42 -15.67 -2.91 -9.24
C PHE A 42 -14.85 -1.62 -9.19
N SER A 43 -15.22 -0.72 -8.29
CA SER A 43 -14.49 0.52 -8.04
C SER A 43 -13.25 0.25 -7.18
N CYS A 44 -12.14 0.92 -7.51
CA CYS A 44 -10.88 0.82 -6.77
C CYS A 44 -10.26 2.20 -6.59
N LEU A 45 -9.79 2.51 -5.38
CA LEU A 45 -8.96 3.67 -5.10
C LEU A 45 -7.57 3.22 -4.70
N VAL A 46 -6.55 3.75 -5.39
CA VAL A 46 -5.15 3.62 -5.00
C VAL A 46 -4.69 4.94 -4.45
N THR A 47 -4.21 4.96 -3.22
CA THR A 47 -3.68 6.15 -2.55
C THR A 47 -2.51 5.78 -1.65
N ASP A 48 -1.71 6.77 -1.26
CA ASP A 48 -0.63 6.60 -0.30
C ASP A 48 -0.96 7.31 1.02
N ILE A 49 -0.25 6.97 2.10
CA ILE A 49 -0.51 7.56 3.41
C ILE A 49 -0.35 9.09 3.42
N LYS A 50 0.56 9.65 2.63
CA LYS A 50 0.74 11.11 2.58
C LYS A 50 -0.48 11.79 1.97
N GLN A 51 -1.03 11.21 0.91
CA GLN A 51 -2.26 11.71 0.29
C GLN A 51 -3.45 11.63 1.23
N VAL A 52 -3.57 10.53 2.00
CA VAL A 52 -4.59 10.42 3.05
C VAL A 52 -4.45 11.56 4.06
N VAL A 53 -3.26 11.76 4.62
CA VAL A 53 -3.02 12.83 5.61
C VAL A 53 -3.34 14.20 5.01
N ASN A 54 -2.87 14.50 3.80
CA ASN A 54 -3.13 15.79 3.13
C ASN A 54 -4.63 16.03 2.90
N LEU A 55 -5.40 15.00 2.54
CA LEU A 55 -6.86 15.11 2.37
C LEU A 55 -7.57 15.37 3.71
N MET A 56 -7.04 14.79 4.78
CA MET A 56 -7.59 14.93 6.12
C MET A 56 -7.16 16.23 6.83
N GLU A 57 -6.10 16.88 6.35
CA GLU A 57 -5.66 18.23 6.74
C GLU A 57 -6.53 19.36 6.13
N SER A 58 -7.45 19.03 5.22
CA SER A 58 -8.39 20.01 4.68
C SER A 58 -9.33 20.59 5.76
N SER A 59 -10.03 21.68 5.43
CA SER A 59 -10.97 22.33 6.37
C SER A 59 -11.95 21.32 6.97
N PHE A 60 -12.36 21.55 8.22
CA PHE A 60 -13.23 20.63 8.97
C PHE A 60 -14.48 20.21 8.17
N GLU A 61 -15.11 21.15 7.47
CA GLU A 61 -16.26 20.90 6.59
C GLU A 61 -15.98 19.91 5.44
N LYS A 62 -14.74 19.88 4.93
CA LYS A 62 -14.34 19.01 3.81
C LYS A 62 -13.83 17.65 4.29
N ARG A 63 -13.35 17.55 5.54
CA ARG A 63 -12.75 16.32 6.08
C ARG A 63 -13.70 15.14 6.02
N SER A 64 -14.96 15.31 6.46
CA SER A 64 -15.95 14.23 6.44
C SER A 64 -16.22 13.72 5.01
N GLY A 65 -16.39 14.63 4.05
CA GLY A 65 -16.60 14.26 2.65
C GLY A 65 -15.36 13.61 2.00
N ASN A 66 -14.16 14.02 2.40
CA ASN A 66 -12.92 13.38 1.94
C ASN A 66 -12.78 11.96 2.50
N LEU A 67 -13.07 11.76 3.78
CA LEU A 67 -13.07 10.43 4.39
C LEU A 67 -14.09 9.52 3.70
N GLU A 68 -15.32 9.99 3.49
CA GLU A 68 -16.36 9.23 2.78
C GLU A 68 -15.88 8.80 1.38
N ARG A 69 -15.24 9.71 0.63
CA ARG A 69 -14.67 9.39 -0.69
C ARG A 69 -13.56 8.34 -0.64
N ILE A 70 -12.75 8.34 0.41
CA ILE A 70 -11.70 7.33 0.61
C ILE A 70 -12.31 5.96 0.95
N LEU A 71 -13.39 5.95 1.73
CA LEU A 71 -14.06 4.73 2.20
C LEU A 71 -15.02 4.11 1.17
N ALA A 72 -15.55 4.92 0.24
CA ALA A 72 -16.58 4.54 -0.71
C ALA A 72 -16.24 3.39 -1.68
N PRO A 73 -15.03 3.31 -2.27
CA PRO A 73 -14.70 2.29 -3.29
C PRO A 73 -14.88 0.86 -2.79
N ASP A 74 -15.06 -0.10 -3.69
CA ASP A 74 -15.15 -1.52 -3.35
C ASP A 74 -13.80 -2.01 -2.81
N LEU A 75 -12.71 -1.66 -3.50
CA LEU A 75 -11.33 -1.91 -3.03
C LEU A 75 -10.59 -0.61 -2.69
N LEU A 76 -9.95 -0.57 -1.53
CA LEU A 76 -8.97 0.47 -1.18
C LEU A 76 -7.56 -0.13 -1.15
N ILE A 77 -6.65 0.49 -1.90
CA ILE A 77 -5.22 0.19 -1.85
C ILE A 77 -4.51 1.34 -1.14
N LEU A 78 -3.89 1.04 0.01
CA LEU A 78 -3.07 1.97 0.78
C LEU A 78 -1.59 1.65 0.60
N GLU A 79 -0.88 2.55 -0.06
CA GLU A 79 0.54 2.39 -0.35
C GLU A 79 1.45 2.96 0.75
N ASP A 80 2.60 2.31 0.92
CA ASP A 80 3.74 2.77 1.70
C ASP A 80 3.44 3.04 3.20
N LEU A 81 2.61 2.20 3.82
CA LEU A 81 2.39 2.24 5.27
C LEU A 81 3.73 2.11 6.01
N GLY A 82 4.03 3.10 6.86
CA GLY A 82 5.27 3.17 7.63
C GLY A 82 6.46 3.80 6.90
N ALA A 83 6.29 4.36 5.70
CA ALA A 83 7.39 5.03 4.99
C ALA A 83 7.63 6.48 5.46
N GLN A 84 6.64 7.11 6.09
CA GLN A 84 6.67 8.46 6.65
C GLN A 84 7.11 8.49 8.12
N ARG A 85 7.47 9.69 8.61
CA ARG A 85 7.66 9.90 10.05
C ARG A 85 6.34 9.64 10.76
N SER A 86 6.37 8.77 11.77
CA SER A 86 5.20 8.37 12.54
C SER A 86 4.92 9.42 13.62
N THR A 87 4.20 10.48 13.27
CA THR A 87 3.63 11.40 14.26
C THR A 87 2.27 10.87 14.72
N GLU A 88 1.86 11.17 15.95
CA GLU A 88 0.53 10.77 16.47
C GLU A 88 -0.59 11.19 15.52
N TYR A 89 -0.49 12.41 14.99
CA TYR A 89 -1.40 12.94 13.99
C TYR A 89 -1.53 12.08 12.73
N VAL A 90 -0.42 11.62 12.14
CA VAL A 90 -0.44 10.73 10.97
C VAL A 90 -1.09 9.40 11.33
N MET A 91 -0.78 8.86 12.50
CA MET A 91 -1.31 7.56 12.94
C MET A 91 -2.81 7.61 13.19
N GLU A 92 -3.33 8.73 13.71
CA GLU A 92 -4.77 8.95 13.91
C GLU A 92 -5.54 8.89 12.58
N HIS A 93 -5.10 9.61 11.55
CA HIS A 93 -5.78 9.59 10.24
C HIS A 93 -5.71 8.26 9.54
N VAL A 94 -4.58 7.57 9.64
CA VAL A 94 -4.45 6.22 9.07
C VAL A 94 -5.37 5.26 9.80
N TYR A 95 -5.47 5.37 11.12
CA TYR A 95 -6.41 4.61 11.91
C TYR A 95 -7.87 4.87 11.50
N ASP A 96 -8.28 6.13 11.34
CA ASP A 96 -9.64 6.48 10.90
C ASP A 96 -10.02 5.79 9.58
N VAL A 97 -9.11 5.77 8.61
CA VAL A 97 -9.34 5.12 7.31
C VAL A 97 -9.41 3.60 7.45
N ILE A 98 -8.45 2.99 8.14
CA ILE A 98 -8.38 1.52 8.29
C ILE A 98 -9.57 1.00 9.11
N ASP A 99 -9.90 1.66 10.22
CA ASP A 99 -11.03 1.29 11.07
C ASP A 99 -12.38 1.51 10.36
N GLY A 100 -12.50 2.59 9.58
CA GLY A 100 -13.69 2.84 8.75
C GLY A 100 -13.91 1.75 7.70
N ARG A 101 -12.85 1.32 7.00
CA ARG A 101 -12.92 0.21 6.03
C ARG A 101 -13.22 -1.12 6.69
N TYR A 102 -12.54 -1.40 7.81
CA TYR A 102 -12.76 -2.60 8.60
C TYR A 102 -14.23 -2.72 9.04
N LYS A 103 -14.80 -1.66 9.62
CA LYS A 103 -16.22 -1.63 10.03
C LYS A 103 -17.19 -1.75 8.87
N ALA A 104 -16.82 -1.25 7.70
CA ALA A 104 -17.63 -1.38 6.48
C ALA A 104 -17.54 -2.79 5.85
N GLY A 105 -16.66 -3.66 6.35
CA GLY A 105 -16.44 -5.01 5.80
C GLY A 105 -15.91 -4.97 4.36
N LYS A 106 -15.17 -3.91 3.99
CA LYS A 106 -14.67 -3.75 2.62
C LYS A 106 -13.15 -3.98 2.56
N PRO A 107 -12.65 -4.76 1.58
CA PRO A 107 -11.29 -5.29 1.61
C PRO A 107 -10.24 -4.23 1.34
N MET A 108 -9.04 -4.40 1.90
CA MET A 108 -7.92 -3.48 1.70
C MET A 108 -6.68 -4.20 1.18
N VAL A 109 -5.93 -3.57 0.27
CA VAL A 109 -4.56 -3.99 -0.05
C VAL A 109 -3.60 -2.95 0.52
N ILE A 110 -2.73 -3.37 1.42
CA ILE A 110 -1.76 -2.49 2.08
C ILE A 110 -0.37 -2.87 1.59
N THR A 111 0.42 -1.88 1.18
CA THR A 111 1.85 -2.08 0.95
C THR A 111 2.66 -1.48 2.09
N THR A 112 3.65 -2.22 2.60
CA THR A 112 4.47 -1.75 3.72
C THR A 112 5.92 -2.22 3.62
N ASN A 113 6.81 -1.47 4.27
CA ASN A 113 8.19 -1.89 4.50
C ASN A 113 8.41 -2.45 5.91
N PHE A 114 7.41 -2.43 6.78
CA PHE A 114 7.46 -3.17 8.03
C PHE A 114 7.49 -4.67 7.76
N ASP A 115 8.26 -5.41 8.54
CA ASP A 115 8.18 -6.86 8.49
C ASP A 115 6.90 -7.30 9.19
N PHE A 116 6.09 -8.12 8.50
CA PHE A 116 4.80 -8.53 9.04
C PHE A 116 4.96 -9.37 10.31
N ARG A 117 5.94 -10.27 10.35
CA ARG A 117 6.13 -11.18 11.49
C ARG A 117 6.83 -10.50 12.63
N GLU A 118 7.90 -9.77 12.35
CA GLU A 118 8.74 -9.20 13.40
C GLU A 118 8.16 -7.91 13.98
N ARG A 119 7.38 -7.13 13.20
CA ARG A 119 6.85 -5.84 13.64
C ARG A 119 5.35 -5.80 13.78
N ILE A 120 4.59 -6.23 12.77
CA ILE A 120 3.13 -6.08 12.77
C ILE A 120 2.49 -7.07 13.74
N LEU A 121 2.83 -8.36 13.65
CA LEU A 121 2.28 -9.41 14.52
C LEU A 121 2.75 -9.30 15.98
N ASN A 122 3.96 -8.79 16.21
CA ASN A 122 4.57 -8.70 17.53
C ASN A 122 4.45 -7.29 18.15
N ALA A 123 3.50 -6.47 17.67
CA ALA A 123 3.26 -5.16 18.22
C ALA A 123 2.86 -5.26 19.70
N THR A 124 3.44 -4.41 20.54
CA THR A 124 3.09 -4.34 21.95
C THR A 124 1.86 -3.46 22.17
N ALA A 125 1.24 -3.56 23.35
CA ALA A 125 0.05 -2.78 23.69
C ALA A 125 0.29 -1.25 23.65
N ASP A 126 1.54 -0.82 23.82
CA ASP A 126 2.00 0.56 23.75
C ASP A 126 2.59 0.96 22.39
N ASP A 127 2.60 0.06 21.38
CA ASP A 127 3.05 0.44 20.03
C ASP A 127 2.11 1.53 19.49
N PRO A 128 2.64 2.68 19.03
CA PRO A 128 1.82 3.75 18.49
C PRO A 128 0.95 3.33 17.29
N TRP A 129 1.34 2.28 16.58
CA TRP A 129 0.59 1.66 15.48
C TRP A 129 -0.28 0.48 15.92
N GLY A 130 -0.31 0.10 17.20
CA GLY A 130 -0.94 -1.13 17.70
C GLY A 130 -2.38 -1.30 17.20
N ARG A 131 -3.21 -0.26 17.34
CA ARG A 131 -4.60 -0.28 16.85
C ARG A 131 -4.74 -0.48 15.34
N VAL A 132 -3.80 0.04 14.56
CA VAL A 132 -3.75 -0.17 13.11
C VAL A 132 -3.33 -1.61 12.81
N PHE A 133 -2.31 -2.11 13.50
CA PHE A 133 -1.80 -3.46 13.30
C PHE A 133 -2.83 -4.52 13.67
N ASP A 134 -3.59 -4.36 14.77
CA ASP A 134 -4.67 -5.28 15.14
C ASP A 134 -5.67 -5.48 14.02
N ARG A 135 -6.16 -4.38 13.42
CA ARG A 135 -7.10 -4.43 12.29
C ARG A 135 -6.49 -5.10 11.07
N ILE A 136 -5.22 -4.78 10.77
CA ILE A 136 -4.50 -5.37 9.63
C ILE A 136 -4.31 -6.88 9.81
N VAL A 137 -4.00 -7.34 11.03
CA VAL A 137 -3.78 -8.76 11.33
C VAL A 137 -5.08 -9.55 11.20
N GLU A 138 -6.20 -8.96 11.61
CA GLU A 138 -7.51 -9.62 11.59
C GLU A 138 -8.03 -9.90 10.18
N VAL A 139 -7.87 -8.96 9.24
CA VAL A 139 -8.46 -9.09 7.89
C VAL A 139 -7.42 -9.22 6.76
N GLY A 140 -6.14 -9.00 7.03
CA GLY A 140 -5.10 -8.90 6.01
C GLY A 140 -4.25 -10.16 5.87
N PHE A 141 -4.33 -10.83 4.72
CA PHE A 141 -3.45 -11.96 4.43
C PHE A 141 -2.03 -11.49 4.04
N PRO A 142 -0.97 -11.92 4.74
CA PRO A 142 0.37 -11.42 4.50
C PRO A 142 1.05 -12.07 3.28
N VAL A 143 1.60 -11.25 2.39
CA VAL A 143 2.36 -11.68 1.22
C VAL A 143 3.76 -11.07 1.25
N LYS A 144 4.77 -11.92 1.45
CA LYS A 144 6.17 -11.50 1.54
C LYS A 144 6.78 -11.23 0.15
N TYR A 145 7.51 -10.13 0.05
CA TYR A 145 8.32 -9.73 -1.10
C TYR A 145 9.79 -9.61 -0.70
N ASP A 146 10.56 -10.67 -0.92
CA ASP A 146 11.98 -10.81 -0.55
C ASP A 146 12.96 -10.82 -1.73
N GLY A 147 12.47 -10.68 -2.96
CA GLY A 147 13.30 -10.59 -4.17
C GLY A 147 14.20 -9.35 -4.23
N ASN A 148 15.06 -9.31 -5.26
CA ASN A 148 15.90 -8.14 -5.53
C ASN A 148 15.06 -6.90 -5.89
N SER A 149 15.69 -5.74 -5.77
CA SER A 149 15.04 -4.48 -6.16
C SER A 149 14.86 -4.42 -7.68
N ARG A 150 13.64 -4.72 -8.14
CA ARG A 150 13.23 -4.59 -9.56
C ARG A 150 13.54 -3.19 -10.10
N ARG A 151 13.41 -2.15 -9.26
CA ARG A 151 13.76 -0.76 -9.63
C ARG A 151 15.25 -0.62 -9.95
N ARG A 152 16.14 -1.28 -9.20
CA ARG A 152 17.59 -1.26 -9.48
C ARG A 152 17.92 -2.00 -10.76
N GLU A 153 17.32 -3.16 -10.98
CA GLU A 153 17.51 -3.95 -12.21
C GLU A 153 17.07 -3.18 -13.46
N ILE A 154 15.86 -2.61 -13.44
CA ILE A 154 15.35 -1.76 -14.53
C ILE A 154 16.23 -0.52 -14.70
N GLY A 155 16.64 0.12 -13.59
CA GLY A 155 17.52 1.28 -13.62
C GLY A 155 18.89 0.99 -14.26
N MET A 156 19.48 -0.18 -13.98
CA MET A 156 20.74 -0.61 -14.62
C MET A 156 20.57 -0.82 -16.12
N LYS A 157 19.48 -1.48 -16.53
CA LYS A 157 19.16 -1.69 -17.95
C LYS A 157 18.97 -0.35 -18.68
N ASN A 158 18.16 0.54 -18.12
CA ASN A 158 17.91 1.87 -18.69
C ASN A 158 19.20 2.70 -18.83
N ARG A 159 20.10 2.64 -17.85
CA ARG A 159 21.42 3.33 -17.93
C ARG A 159 22.29 2.76 -19.03
N LYS A 160 22.33 1.43 -19.19
CA LYS A 160 23.08 0.78 -20.29
C LYS A 160 22.52 1.20 -21.65
N ASP A 161 21.20 1.15 -21.81
CA ASP A 161 20.53 1.58 -23.04
C ASP A 161 20.76 3.07 -23.34
N PHE A 162 20.84 3.92 -22.29
CA PHE A 162 21.11 5.35 -22.44
C PHE A 162 22.58 5.64 -22.78
N LYS A 163 23.56 4.95 -22.15
CA LYS A 163 24.98 5.04 -22.54
C LYS A 163 25.18 4.69 -24.02
N ARG A 164 24.50 3.64 -24.51
CA ARG A 164 24.48 3.27 -25.92
C ARG A 164 23.92 4.38 -26.81
N LYS A 165 22.76 4.95 -26.44
CA LYS A 165 22.14 6.06 -27.19
C LYS A 165 23.01 7.32 -27.24
N LEU A 166 23.78 7.58 -26.19
CA LEU A 166 24.68 8.72 -26.09
C LEU A 166 26.06 8.48 -26.73
N GLY A 167 26.37 7.27 -27.18
CA GLY A 167 27.68 6.94 -27.79
C GLY A 167 28.86 6.99 -26.82
N ILE A 168 28.62 6.89 -25.51
CA ILE A 168 29.64 7.03 -24.45
C ILE A 168 29.97 5.70 -23.75
N GLU A 169 29.83 4.57 -24.45
CA GLU A 169 29.99 3.24 -23.87
C GLU A 169 31.41 2.97 -23.32
N GLY A 170 32.42 3.75 -23.77
CA GLY A 170 33.81 3.67 -23.30
C GLY A 170 34.19 4.63 -22.17
N ILE A 171 33.25 5.45 -21.66
CA ILE A 171 33.52 6.38 -20.55
C ILE A 171 33.14 5.70 -19.23
N GLU A 172 34.16 5.39 -18.43
CA GLU A 172 33.95 4.97 -17.04
C GLU A 172 33.35 6.12 -16.23
N SER A 173 32.40 5.76 -15.37
CA SER A 173 31.61 6.66 -14.52
C SER A 173 31.81 6.32 -13.07
#